data_AF-A0A1B8V9J7-F1
#
_entry.id   AF-A0A1B8V9J7-F1
#
_cell.length_a   1.000
_cell.length_b   1.000
_cell.length_c   1.000
_cell.angle_alpha   90.00
_cell.angle_beta   90.00
_cell.angle_gamma   90.00
#
_symmetry.space_group_name_H-M   'P 1'
#
loop_
_entity.id
_entity.type
_entity.pdbx_description
1 polymer ?
#
loop_
_entity_poly.entity_id
_entity_poly.type
_entity_poly.pdbx_seq_one_letter_code
_entity_poly.pdbx_strand_id
1 'polypeptide(L)'
;MTDHLRLVPKREPTEKEKLIQRLKNAPKPDGMLSCPECGGRSAVTVENGVFVKNGRRTKGTVIHRDICDVCRTLKGRIVKMRTGKEKPEIV
;
A
#
# COMPACT_ATOMS: atom_id res chain seq x y z
N MET A 1 18.46 -25.00 12.54
CA MET A 1 17.90 -23.81 11.88
C MET A 1 18.52 -23.73 10.49
N THR A 2 17.80 -24.22 9.49
CA THR A 2 18.35 -24.53 8.17
C THR A 2 18.29 -23.31 7.25
N ASP A 3 19.42 -22.61 7.14
CA ASP A 3 19.65 -21.39 6.37
C ASP A 3 19.94 -21.72 4.89
N HIS A 4 19.05 -22.46 4.21
CA HIS A 4 19.35 -23.12 2.93
C HIS A 4 18.87 -22.41 1.65
N LEU A 5 18.45 -21.15 1.72
CA LEU A 5 18.00 -20.41 0.52
C LEU A 5 18.49 -18.96 0.51
N ARG A 6 19.81 -18.73 0.43
CA ARG A 6 20.35 -17.40 0.08
C ARG A 6 21.39 -17.51 -1.01
N LEU A 7 20.93 -17.34 -2.26
CA LEU A 7 21.80 -17.14 -3.42
C LEU A 7 22.59 -15.84 -3.35
N VAL A 8 22.12 -14.85 -2.56
CA VAL A 8 22.73 -13.54 -2.43
C VAL A 8 22.88 -13.19 -0.94
N PRO A 9 24.07 -12.76 -0.47
CA PRO A 9 24.25 -12.33 0.91
C PRO A 9 23.39 -11.11 1.22
N LYS A 10 22.91 -11.01 2.46
CA LYS A 10 22.11 -9.88 2.92
C LYS A 10 22.98 -8.62 2.89
N ARG A 11 22.70 -7.73 1.93
CA ARG A 11 23.34 -6.42 1.82
C ARG A 11 22.89 -5.50 2.95
N GLU A 12 23.78 -4.62 3.41
CA GLU A 12 23.40 -3.51 4.28
C GLU A 12 22.40 -2.57 3.59
N PRO A 13 21.27 -2.24 4.23
CA PRO A 13 20.27 -1.36 3.66
C PRO A 13 20.84 0.05 3.46
N THR A 14 20.49 0.66 2.33
CA THR A 14 20.77 2.07 2.06
C THR A 14 20.04 2.99 3.04
N GLU A 15 20.50 4.24 3.20
CA GLU A 15 19.85 5.24 4.08
C GLU A 15 18.35 5.42 3.75
N LYS A 16 18.00 5.38 2.47
CA LYS A 16 16.60 5.42 2.01
C LYS A 16 15.79 4.20 2.47
N GLU A 17 16.37 3.01 2.39
CA GLU A 17 15.73 1.78 2.84
C GLU A 17 15.57 1.73 4.37
N LYS A 18 16.58 2.23 5.11
CA LYS A 18 16.49 2.41 6.56
C LYS A 18 15.35 3.35 6.94
N LEU A 19 15.21 4.48 6.25
CA LEU A 19 14.11 5.42 6.48
C LEU A 19 12.75 4.76 6.22
N ILE A 20 12.61 4.03 5.11
CA ILE A 20 11.38 3.32 4.77
C ILE A 20 11.05 2.25 5.83
N GLN A 21 12.04 1.49 6.30
CA GLN A 21 11.84 0.51 7.38
C GLN A 21 11.38 1.18 8.68
N ARG A 22 11.97 2.33 9.05
CA ARG A 22 11.52 3.12 10.20
C ARG A 22 10.07 3.58 10.05
N LEU A 23 9.69 4.10 8.89
CA LEU A 23 8.32 4.54 8.61
C LEU A 23 7.30 3.39 8.66
N LYS A 24 7.69 2.20 8.18
CA LYS A 24 6.84 1.00 8.25
C LYS A 24 6.64 0.51 9.68
N ASN A 25 7.68 0.62 10.50
CA ASN A 25 7.70 0.16 11.89
C ASN A 25 7.16 1.20 12.89
N ALA A 26 6.97 2.45 12.46
CA ALA A 26 6.40 3.49 13.31
C ALA A 26 4.99 3.09 13.78
N PRO A 27 4.63 3.38 15.05
CA PRO A 27 3.31 3.08 15.58
C PRO A 27 2.26 3.76 14.71
N LYS A 28 1.29 2.96 14.26
CA LYS A 28 0.19 3.42 13.41
C LYS A 28 -0.99 3.77 14.31
N PRO A 29 -1.63 4.94 14.12
CA PRO A 29 -2.91 5.22 14.75
C PRO A 29 -3.90 4.08 14.44
N ASP A 30 -4.73 3.75 15.41
CA ASP A 30 -5.66 2.64 15.27
C ASP A 30 -6.61 2.84 14.07
N GLY A 31 -6.84 1.78 13.30
CA GLY A 31 -7.69 1.79 12.11
C GLY A 31 -7.14 2.52 10.88
N MET A 32 -5.95 3.15 10.95
CA MET A 32 -5.41 3.91 9.82
C MET A 32 -4.80 3.00 8.73
N LEU A 33 -5.20 3.22 7.48
CA LEU A 33 -4.62 2.57 6.31
C LEU A 33 -3.17 3.03 6.09
N SER A 34 -2.28 2.07 5.84
CA SER A 34 -0.89 2.34 5.47
C SER A 34 -0.43 1.39 4.37
N CYS A 35 0.39 1.92 3.46
CA CYS A 35 0.98 1.13 2.39
C CYS A 35 2.10 0.23 2.94
N PRO A 36 2.05 -1.11 2.70
CA PRO A 36 3.10 -2.03 3.15
C PRO A 36 4.44 -1.84 2.42
N GLU A 37 4.45 -1.17 1.25
CA GLU A 37 5.67 -0.96 0.47
C GLU A 37 6.39 0.34 0.81
N CYS A 38 5.68 1.48 0.81
CA CYS A 38 6.29 2.79 0.97
C CYS A 38 6.00 3.45 2.33
N GLY A 39 5.08 2.91 3.13
CA GLY A 39 4.64 3.51 4.40
C GLY A 39 3.68 4.70 4.25
N GLY A 40 3.35 5.10 3.02
CA GLY A 40 2.39 6.17 2.74
C GLY A 40 1.00 5.90 3.32
N ARG A 41 0.24 6.97 3.58
CA ARG A 41 -1.09 6.93 4.22
C ARG A 41 -2.21 7.51 3.35
N SER A 42 -1.88 7.94 2.13
CA SER A 42 -2.86 8.41 1.14
C SER A 42 -3.44 7.23 0.37
N ALA A 43 -4.75 7.03 0.51
CA ALA A 43 -5.51 5.98 -0.17
C ALA A 43 -6.33 6.56 -1.32
N VAL A 44 -6.44 5.79 -2.40
CA VAL A 44 -7.25 6.11 -3.58
C VAL A 44 -8.18 4.94 -3.87
N THR A 45 -9.41 5.26 -4.24
CA THR A 45 -10.36 4.31 -4.82
C THR A 45 -10.64 4.72 -6.27
N VAL A 46 -10.57 3.77 -7.18
CA VAL A 46 -10.80 3.96 -8.62
C VAL A 46 -12.15 3.36 -8.98
N GLU A 47 -13.05 4.21 -9.47
CA GLU A 47 -14.36 3.85 -10.00
C GLU A 47 -14.34 3.95 -11.53
N ASN A 48 -14.73 2.88 -12.22
CA ASN A 48 -14.91 2.84 -13.66
C ASN A 48 -16.36 3.20 -14.03
N GLY A 49 -16.56 3.97 -15.10
CA GLY A 49 -17.90 4.33 -15.58
C GLY A 49 -18.62 5.36 -14.73
N VAL A 50 -17.88 6.25 -14.06
CA VAL A 50 -18.47 7.41 -13.37
C VAL A 50 -19.02 8.37 -14.43
N PHE A 51 -20.29 8.75 -14.30
CA PHE A 51 -20.93 9.71 -15.19
C PHE A 51 -21.73 10.76 -14.41
N VAL A 52 -21.92 11.93 -15.02
CA VAL A 52 -22.71 13.02 -14.44
C VAL A 52 -24.07 13.05 -15.13
N LYS A 53 -25.15 12.96 -14.35
CA LYS A 53 -26.54 13.07 -14.85
C LYS A 53 -27.28 14.11 -14.02
N ASN A 54 -27.93 15.06 -14.68
CA ASN A 54 -28.65 16.17 -14.04
C ASN A 54 -27.78 16.93 -13.01
N GLY A 55 -26.52 17.19 -13.35
CA GLY A 55 -25.55 17.86 -12.47
C GLY A 55 -25.09 17.04 -11.27
N ARG A 56 -25.55 15.79 -11.10
CA ARG A 56 -25.15 14.91 -10.00
C ARG A 56 -24.20 13.81 -10.48
N ARG A 57 -23.15 13.55 -9.70
CA ARG A 57 -22.21 12.45 -9.92
C ARG A 57 -22.88 11.12 -9.62
N THR A 58 -22.98 10.25 -10.62
CA THR A 58 -23.41 8.86 -10.45
C THR A 58 -22.18 7.99 -10.21
N LYS A 59 -22.26 7.11 -9.20
CA LYS A 59 -21.15 6.20 -8.86
C LYS A 59 -20.93 5.20 -10.00
N GLY A 60 -19.66 4.91 -10.25
CA GLY A 60 -19.25 3.83 -11.15
C GLY A 60 -19.02 2.52 -10.41
N THR A 61 -18.50 1.52 -11.12
CA THR A 61 -18.05 0.25 -10.53
C THR A 61 -16.67 0.43 -9.93
N VAL A 62 -16.49 0.10 -8.64
CA VAL A 62 -15.18 0.15 -7.98
C VAL A 62 -14.29 -0.96 -8.52
N ILE A 63 -13.21 -0.60 -9.24
CA ILE A 63 -12.24 -1.55 -9.78
C ILE A 63 -11.01 -1.69 -8.88
N HIS A 64 -10.64 -0.63 -8.15
CA HIS A 64 -9.59 -0.67 -7.15
C HIS A 64 -10.06 0.09 -5.92
N ARG A 65 -10.01 -0.55 -4.75
CA ARG A 65 -10.35 0.06 -3.47
C ARG A 65 -9.10 0.14 -2.60
N ASP A 66 -8.92 1.27 -1.94
CA ASP A 66 -7.89 1.51 -0.93
C ASP A 66 -6.46 1.19 -1.41
N ILE A 67 -6.11 1.69 -2.60
CA ILE A 67 -4.75 1.56 -3.15
C ILE A 67 -3.90 2.76 -2.76
N CYS A 68 -2.58 2.55 -2.63
CA CYS A 68 -1.65 3.60 -2.26
C CYS A 68 -1.44 4.60 -3.40
N ASP A 69 -1.77 5.86 -3.15
CA ASP A 69 -1.60 6.96 -4.11
C ASP A 69 -0.13 7.12 -4.54
N VAL A 70 0.78 7.13 -3.56
CA VAL A 70 2.22 7.36 -3.79
C VAL A 70 2.82 6.25 -4.67
N CYS A 71 2.50 4.98 -4.41
CA CYS A 71 3.00 3.88 -5.24
C CYS A 71 2.39 3.89 -6.64
N ARG A 72 1.11 4.26 -6.77
CA ARG A 72 0.45 4.38 -8.05
C ARG A 72 1.09 5.48 -8.90
N THR A 73 1.23 6.68 -8.33
CA THR A 73 1.62 7.88 -9.07
C THR A 73 3.14 7.95 -9.31
N LEU A 74 3.96 7.60 -8.32
CA LEU A 74 5.42 7.71 -8.43
C LEU A 74 6.12 6.45 -8.94
N LYS A 75 5.50 5.27 -8.75
CA LYS A 75 6.13 3.98 -9.09
C LYS A 75 5.37 3.19 -10.15
N GLY A 76 4.18 3.63 -10.57
CA GLY A 76 3.33 2.89 -11.49
C GLY A 76 2.82 1.55 -10.93
N ARG A 77 2.79 1.37 -9.61
CA ARG A 77 2.42 0.11 -8.96
C ARG A 77 1.09 0.24 -8.22
N ILE A 78 0.22 -0.75 -8.39
CA ILE A 78 -1.04 -0.84 -7.65
C ILE A 78 -0.78 -1.64 -6.37
N VAL A 79 -0.72 -0.94 -5.23
CA VAL A 79 -0.47 -1.56 -3.93
C VAL A 79 -1.67 -1.35 -3.02
N LYS A 80 -2.34 -2.43 -2.62
CA LYS A 80 -3.45 -2.37 -1.66
C LYS A 80 -2.93 -1.99 -0.27
N MET A 81 -3.53 -0.96 0.32
CA MET A 81 -3.21 -0.53 1.67
C MET A 81 -3.88 -1.46 2.68
N ARG A 82 -3.28 -1.55 3.87
CA ARG A 82 -3.78 -2.41 4.95
C ARG A 82 -3.84 -1.60 6.23
N THR A 83 -4.81 -1.91 7.07
CA THR A 83 -4.75 -1.49 8.47
C THR A 83 -3.75 -2.41 9.15
N GLY A 84 -2.78 -1.88 9.89
CA GLY A 84 -1.68 -2.68 10.47
C GLY A 84 -2.10 -3.79 11.45
N LYS A 85 -3.41 -4.00 11.65
CA LYS A 85 -4.02 -5.00 12.53
C LYS A 85 -4.50 -6.27 11.80
N GLU A 86 -4.54 -6.27 10.47
CA GLU A 86 -4.93 -7.48 9.72
C GLU A 86 -3.84 -8.54 9.87
N LYS A 87 -4.14 -9.63 10.60
CA LYS A 87 -3.30 -10.84 10.59
C LYS A 87 -3.19 -11.29 9.13
N PRO A 88 -2.00 -11.59 8.61
CA PRO A 88 -1.89 -12.16 7.28
C PRO A 88 -2.67 -13.47 7.26
N GLU A 89 -3.74 -13.53 6.44
CA GLU A 89 -4.34 -14.82 6.08
C GLU A 89 -3.27 -15.62 5.36
N ILE A 90 -2.86 -16.72 5.99
CA ILE A 90 -2.07 -17.76 5.36
C ILE A 90 -3.09 -18.62 4.62
N VAL A 91 -3.08 -18.56 3.30
CA VAL A 91 -3.74 -19.55 2.44
C VAL A 91 -2.76 -20.67 2.17
#